data_AF-A0A382H392-F1
#
_entry.id   AF-A0A382H392-F1
#
_cell.length_a   1.000
_cell.length_b   1.000
_cell.length_c   1.000
_cell.angle_alpha   90.00
_cell.angle_beta   90.00
_cell.angle_gamma   90.00
#
_symmetry.space_group_name_H-M   'P 1'
#
loop_
_entity.id
_entity.type
_entity.pdbx_description
1 polymer ?
#
loop_
_entity_poly.entity_id
_entity_poly.type
_entity_poly.pdbx_seq_one_letter_code
_entity_poly.pdbx_strand_id
1 'polypeptide(L)'
;MLKTIKKIFLSGALVAAVTHAQDVSIMVSDISVAGYTDDIIVPVMLSNPNSTVGGMQFDVSVEPSMVMLSGVTSAGIGSSFSSDYSSLNNGSSRVVFYNGSGPDGISSGASGAILNLHFSGSTVLSAVLEINISNLIVSDDNGIIVSSQGSNGNLTIGDVIYLSGSTATADVLETVEIDFSITNSGAVGGLQFDLKDSPNYLDLVSLATTERTAGFSVDFNNVDND
;
A
#
# COMPACT_ATOMS: atom_id res chain seq x y z
N MET A 1 53.00 -20.46 -41.09
CA MET A 1 53.09 -19.65 -39.85
C MET A 1 51.82 -18.82 -39.72
N LEU A 2 51.12 -18.99 -38.59
CA LEU A 2 50.16 -18.08 -37.92
C LEU A 2 50.28 -16.59 -38.35
N LYS A 3 49.22 -15.77 -38.47
CA LYS A 3 48.17 -15.52 -37.46
C LYS A 3 47.01 -14.67 -38.05
N THR A 4 45.81 -14.95 -37.59
CA THR A 4 44.53 -14.24 -37.77
C THR A 4 44.48 -12.86 -37.08
N ILE A 5 43.89 -11.82 -37.69
CA ILE A 5 43.40 -10.59 -37.01
C ILE A 5 42.12 -10.12 -37.74
N LYS A 6 40.89 -10.44 -37.29
CA LYS A 6 40.05 -9.86 -36.20
C LYS A 6 39.44 -8.47 -36.47
N LYS A 7 38.15 -8.51 -36.85
CA LYS A 7 36.96 -7.79 -36.35
C LYS A 7 37.00 -6.26 -36.16
N ILE A 8 36.19 -5.60 -37.01
CA ILE A 8 35.13 -4.61 -36.71
C ILE A 8 35.35 -3.75 -35.45
N PHE A 9 35.65 -2.47 -35.64
CA PHE A 9 35.39 -1.44 -34.63
C PHE A 9 34.10 -0.72 -35.01
N LEU A 10 33.01 -1.11 -34.36
CA LEU A 10 31.74 -0.39 -34.37
C LEU A 10 31.84 0.68 -33.28
N SER A 11 31.75 1.96 -33.68
CA SER A 11 31.69 3.10 -32.76
C SER A 11 30.35 3.07 -32.01
N GLY A 12 30.31 2.46 -30.83
CA GLY A 12 29.17 2.58 -29.92
C GLY A 12 29.26 3.91 -29.17
N ALA A 13 28.40 4.86 -29.52
CA ALA A 13 28.10 5.98 -28.63
C ALA A 13 27.37 5.40 -27.41
N LEU A 14 28.02 5.43 -26.25
CA LEU A 14 27.39 5.14 -24.97
C LEU A 14 26.45 6.31 -24.65
N VAL A 15 25.16 6.17 -24.93
CA VAL A 15 24.14 7.04 -24.36
C VAL A 15 24.02 6.65 -22.89
N ALA A 16 24.73 7.37 -22.01
CA ALA A 16 24.46 7.30 -20.58
C ALA A 16 23.04 7.85 -20.37
N ALA A 17 22.09 6.96 -20.10
CA ALA A 17 20.82 7.37 -19.55
C ALA A 17 21.12 7.97 -18.17
N VAL A 18 21.11 9.29 -18.08
CA VAL A 18 21.11 9.99 -16.79
C VAL A 18 19.76 9.67 -16.16
N THR A 19 19.71 8.65 -15.32
CA THR A 19 18.59 8.51 -14.39
C THR A 19 18.71 9.69 -13.44
N HIS A 20 17.82 10.67 -13.56
CA HIS A 20 17.73 11.76 -12.59
C HIS A 20 17.35 11.15 -11.24
N ALA A 21 18.34 10.94 -10.37
CA ALA A 21 18.08 10.59 -8.98
C ALA A 21 17.47 11.81 -8.30
N GLN A 22 16.35 11.65 -7.62
CA GLN A 22 15.77 12.73 -6.81
C GLN A 22 16.69 13.02 -5.62
N ASP A 23 16.75 14.28 -5.20
CA ASP A 23 17.55 14.68 -4.05
C ASP A 23 16.99 14.11 -2.74
N VAL A 24 15.66 13.96 -2.69
CA VAL A 24 14.93 13.44 -1.53
C VAL A 24 13.85 12.44 -1.96
N SER A 25 13.78 11.31 -1.27
CA SER A 25 12.70 10.34 -1.39
C SER A 25 11.98 10.19 -0.05
N ILE A 26 10.65 10.21 -0.12
CA ILE A 26 9.74 9.97 0.99
C ILE A 26 8.94 8.71 0.71
N MET A 27 8.82 7.83 1.69
CA MET A 27 8.04 6.60 1.59
C MET A 27 7.16 6.44 2.83
N VAL A 28 5.85 6.28 2.62
CA VAL A 28 4.96 5.80 3.67
C VAL A 28 5.15 4.30 3.81
N SER A 29 5.38 3.82 5.03
CA SER A 29 5.67 2.40 5.26
C SER A 29 4.42 1.55 5.11
N ASP A 30 4.61 0.33 4.61
CA ASP A 30 3.60 -0.73 4.68
C ASP A 30 3.51 -1.26 6.11
N ILE A 31 2.30 -1.36 6.67
CA ILE A 31 2.08 -1.92 8.00
C ILE A 31 0.88 -2.88 8.05
N SER A 32 0.93 -3.81 9.01
CA SER A 32 -0.19 -4.66 9.38
C SER A 32 -0.42 -4.61 10.89
N VAL A 33 -1.67 -4.41 11.30
CA VAL A 33 -2.08 -4.27 12.70
C VAL A 33 -3.32 -5.12 12.98
N ALA A 34 -3.60 -5.38 14.25
CA ALA A 34 -4.81 -6.10 14.65
C ALA A 34 -6.08 -5.29 14.34
N GLY A 35 -7.23 -5.98 14.22
CA GLY A 35 -8.53 -5.35 14.14
C GLY A 35 -8.83 -4.51 15.39
N TYR A 36 -9.58 -3.43 15.23
CA TYR A 36 -9.95 -2.50 16.30
C TYR A 36 -8.75 -1.84 17.00
N THR A 37 -7.61 -1.69 16.32
CA THR A 37 -6.44 -0.99 16.88
C THR A 37 -6.76 0.50 17.06
N ASP A 38 -6.70 0.99 18.30
CA ASP A 38 -7.07 2.36 18.65
C ASP A 38 -6.16 3.42 18.01
N ASP A 39 -4.84 3.20 18.08
CA ASP A 39 -3.80 4.06 17.52
C ASP A 39 -2.90 3.25 16.59
N ILE A 40 -3.06 3.48 15.29
CA ILE A 40 -2.29 2.85 14.23
C ILE A 40 -1.16 3.81 13.84
N ILE A 41 0.07 3.39 14.09
CA ILE A 41 1.27 4.19 13.83
C ILE A 41 1.91 3.75 12.52
N VAL A 42 1.91 4.63 11.52
CA VAL A 42 2.50 4.41 10.19
C VAL A 42 3.75 5.29 10.03
N PRO A 43 4.97 4.71 10.02
CA PRO A 43 6.19 5.47 9.82
C PRO A 43 6.33 6.02 8.40
N VAL A 44 6.83 7.24 8.29
CA VAL A 44 7.26 7.88 7.04
C VAL A 44 8.79 7.91 7.01
N MET A 45 9.35 7.32 5.97
CA MET A 45 10.78 7.13 5.76
C MET A 45 11.34 8.20 4.82
N LEU A 46 12.53 8.70 5.17
CA LEU A 46 13.33 9.62 4.37
C LEU A 46 14.55 8.91 3.79
N SER A 47 14.94 9.30 2.58
CA SER A 47 16.29 9.11 2.03
C SER A 47 16.70 10.37 1.28
N ASN A 48 17.80 11.01 1.69
CA ASN A 48 18.25 12.29 1.11
C ASN A 48 19.73 12.26 0.74
N PRO A 49 20.14 11.52 -0.32
CA PRO A 49 21.55 11.30 -0.64
C PRO A 49 22.31 12.59 -0.99
N ASN A 50 21.66 13.59 -1.57
CA ASN A 50 22.34 14.72 -2.20
C ASN A 50 22.01 16.09 -1.59
N SER A 51 20.94 16.21 -0.79
CA SER A 51 20.49 17.48 -0.22
C SER A 51 20.17 17.38 1.26
N THR A 52 20.34 18.49 1.98
CA THR A 52 19.82 18.67 3.33
C THR A 52 18.28 18.76 3.28
N VAL A 53 17.63 18.53 4.41
CA VAL A 53 16.17 18.70 4.56
C VAL A 53 15.86 19.62 5.74
N GLY A 54 15.36 20.82 5.47
CA GLY A 54 14.91 21.76 6.50
C GLY A 54 13.44 21.60 6.87
N GLY A 55 12.62 21.09 5.93
CA GLY A 55 11.22 20.82 6.17
C GLY A 55 10.53 20.24 4.95
N MET A 56 9.29 19.80 5.14
CA MET A 56 8.44 19.24 4.09
C MET A 56 6.96 19.42 4.40
N GLN A 57 6.18 19.32 3.33
CA GLN A 57 4.73 19.26 3.36
C GLN A 57 4.26 18.19 2.39
N PHE A 58 3.19 17.47 2.73
CA PHE A 58 2.48 16.58 1.81
C PHE A 58 1.03 16.43 2.27
N ASP A 59 0.16 16.05 1.34
CA ASP A 59 -1.22 15.69 1.62
C ASP A 59 -1.34 14.16 1.72
N VAL A 60 -2.12 13.69 2.68
CA VAL A 60 -2.39 12.28 2.96
C VAL A 60 -3.86 11.99 2.71
N SER A 61 -4.15 10.92 1.98
CA SER A 61 -5.49 10.35 1.85
C SER A 61 -5.44 8.83 2.01
N VAL A 62 -6.57 8.23 2.38
CA VAL A 62 -6.68 6.78 2.56
C VAL A 62 -7.80 6.26 1.66
N GLU A 63 -7.51 5.19 0.91
CA GLU A 63 -8.47 4.56 0.00
C GLU A 63 -8.59 3.05 0.26
N PRO A 64 -9.80 2.51 0.46
CA PRO A 64 -11.05 3.24 0.73
C PRO A 64 -10.96 4.05 2.03
N SER A 65 -11.80 5.09 2.13
CA SER A 65 -11.80 6.05 3.26
C SER A 65 -12.41 5.49 4.54
N MET A 66 -11.80 4.43 5.10
CA MET A 66 -12.24 3.75 6.32
C MET A 66 -11.59 4.28 7.61
N VAL A 67 -10.40 4.88 7.52
CA VAL A 67 -9.71 5.52 8.64
C VAL A 67 -9.28 6.94 8.26
N MET A 68 -9.19 7.82 9.26
CA MET A 68 -8.76 9.21 9.09
C MET A 68 -7.51 9.48 9.91
N LEU A 69 -6.69 10.42 9.42
CA LEU A 69 -5.51 10.89 10.15
C LEU A 69 -5.98 11.58 11.44
N SER A 70 -5.49 11.06 12.56
CA SER A 70 -5.84 11.48 13.92
C SER A 70 -4.70 12.22 14.63
N GLY A 71 -3.49 12.17 14.07
CA GLY A 71 -2.31 12.81 14.64
C GLY A 71 -1.08 12.60 13.79
N VAL A 72 -0.04 13.37 14.10
CA VAL A 72 1.31 13.19 13.57
C VAL A 72 2.33 13.41 14.67
N THR A 73 3.38 12.59 14.69
CA THR A 73 4.49 12.75 15.66
C THR A 73 5.83 12.65 14.95
N SER A 74 6.74 13.56 15.27
CA SER A 74 8.12 13.51 14.74
C SER A 74 8.87 12.32 15.36
N ALA A 75 9.66 11.60 14.56
CA ALA A 75 10.23 10.32 14.94
C ALA A 75 11.63 10.10 14.34
N GLY A 76 12.37 9.13 14.88
CA GLY A 76 13.66 8.69 14.34
C GLY A 76 14.66 9.83 14.13
N ILE A 77 15.21 9.94 12.92
CA ILE A 77 16.19 10.99 12.57
C ILE A 77 15.56 12.38 12.49
N GLY A 78 14.23 12.46 12.51
CA GLY A 78 13.44 13.68 12.59
C GLY A 78 12.94 14.03 13.99
N SER A 79 13.33 13.29 15.04
CA SER A 79 12.76 13.46 16.40
C SER A 79 12.93 14.84 17.04
N SER A 80 13.88 15.67 16.58
CA SER A 80 14.08 17.05 17.03
C SER A 80 13.26 18.09 16.27
N PHE A 81 12.55 17.67 15.22
CA PHE A 81 11.71 18.53 14.40
C PHE A 81 10.31 18.63 15.01
N SER A 82 9.54 19.59 14.52
CA SER A 82 8.13 19.74 14.81
C SER A 82 7.30 19.17 13.66
N SER A 83 6.14 18.62 14.00
CA SER A 83 5.16 18.13 13.04
C SER A 83 3.76 18.55 13.45
N ASP A 84 2.94 18.89 12.46
CA ASP A 84 1.52 19.16 12.67
C ASP A 84 0.71 18.76 11.43
N TYR A 85 -0.61 18.69 11.57
CA TYR A 85 -1.50 18.39 10.47
C TYR A 85 -2.80 19.20 10.49
N SER A 86 -3.46 19.27 9.35
CA SER A 86 -4.76 19.93 9.20
C SER A 86 -5.64 19.13 8.25
N SER A 87 -6.92 19.01 8.56
CA SER A 87 -7.89 18.39 7.65
C SER A 87 -8.20 19.32 6.47
N LEU A 88 -8.36 18.72 5.29
CA LEU A 88 -8.74 19.41 4.05
C LEU A 88 -10.20 19.09 3.70
N ASN A 89 -10.82 19.96 2.91
CA ASN A 89 -12.25 19.88 2.57
C ASN A 89 -12.64 18.65 1.71
N ASN A 90 -11.65 17.91 1.21
CA ASN A 90 -11.82 16.72 0.36
C ASN A 90 -11.63 15.40 1.12
N GLY A 91 -11.56 15.43 2.46
CA GLY A 91 -11.30 14.24 3.29
C GLY A 91 -9.83 13.83 3.38
N SER A 92 -8.92 14.52 2.68
CA SER A 92 -7.47 14.38 2.89
C SER A 92 -7.00 15.23 4.07
N SER A 93 -5.78 15.01 4.53
CA SER A 93 -5.13 15.86 5.53
C SER A 93 -3.78 16.35 5.03
N ARG A 94 -3.45 17.61 5.30
CA ARG A 94 -2.13 18.17 5.03
C ARG A 94 -1.25 18.00 6.25
N VAL A 95 -0.08 17.41 6.04
CA VAL A 95 0.96 17.24 7.04
C VAL A 95 2.08 18.24 6.76
N VAL A 96 2.58 18.86 7.82
CA VAL A 96 3.78 19.70 7.80
C VAL A 96 4.79 19.14 8.80
N PHE A 97 6.05 19.10 8.39
CA PHE A 97 7.19 18.66 9.20
C PHE A 97 8.32 19.67 8.99
N TYR A 98 8.82 20.30 10.05
CA TYR A 98 9.73 21.44 9.93
C TYR A 98 10.66 21.54 11.13
N ASN A 99 11.87 22.06 10.91
CA ASN A 99 12.76 22.40 12.02
C ASN A 99 12.29 23.70 12.69
N GLY A 100 11.75 23.60 13.90
CA GLY A 100 11.36 24.76 14.72
C GLY A 100 12.47 25.31 15.62
N SER A 101 13.62 24.63 15.70
CA SER A 101 14.61 24.79 16.78
C SER A 101 15.95 25.41 16.34
N GLY A 102 16.21 25.56 15.04
CA GLY A 102 17.47 26.12 14.53
C GLY A 102 17.61 26.04 13.01
N PRO A 103 18.73 26.53 12.45
CA PRO A 103 18.91 26.57 10.99
C PRO A 103 19.26 25.19 10.41
N ASP A 104 19.78 24.26 11.20
CA ASP A 104 20.37 23.03 10.67
C ASP A 104 19.29 22.01 10.27
N GLY A 105 19.24 21.65 9.00
CA GLY A 105 18.38 20.57 8.50
C GLY A 105 18.90 19.17 8.82
N ILE A 106 18.16 18.14 8.41
CA ILE A 106 18.67 16.77 8.32
C ILE A 106 19.80 16.77 7.29
N SER A 107 21.00 16.35 7.68
CA SER A 107 22.18 16.35 6.81
C SER A 107 21.99 15.44 5.60
N SER A 108 22.62 15.78 4.47
CA SER A 108 22.65 14.91 3.30
C SER A 108 23.30 13.55 3.61
N GLY A 109 22.89 12.53 2.86
CA GLY A 109 23.30 11.15 3.06
C GLY A 109 22.55 10.42 4.17
N ALA A 110 21.55 11.03 4.80
CA ALA A 110 20.76 10.38 5.83
C ALA A 110 19.65 9.49 5.24
N SER A 111 19.24 8.50 6.02
CA SER A 111 18.03 7.71 5.75
C SER A 111 17.47 7.15 7.04
N GLY A 112 16.14 7.15 7.17
CA GLY A 112 15.45 6.67 8.36
C GLY A 112 14.04 7.25 8.51
N ALA A 113 13.32 6.78 9.51
CA ALA A 113 12.01 7.33 9.86
C ALA A 113 12.16 8.77 10.35
N ILE A 114 11.26 9.65 9.92
CA ILE A 114 11.23 11.07 10.30
C ILE A 114 9.94 11.48 11.00
N LEU A 115 8.85 10.75 10.75
CA LEU A 115 7.51 11.11 11.15
C LEU A 115 6.68 9.82 11.28
N ASN A 116 5.76 9.80 12.23
CA ASN A 116 4.68 8.82 12.32
C ASN A 116 3.35 9.50 12.00
N LEU A 117 2.57 8.87 11.13
CA LEU A 117 1.16 9.18 10.92
C LEU A 117 0.33 8.32 11.88
N HIS A 118 -0.62 8.92 12.58
CA HIS A 118 -1.52 8.23 13.50
C HIS A 118 -2.91 8.13 12.89
N PHE A 119 -3.45 6.92 12.79
CA PHE A 119 -4.84 6.68 12.35
C PHE A 119 -5.61 5.96 13.46
N SER A 120 -6.91 6.24 13.60
CA SER A 120 -7.76 5.43 14.49
C SER A 120 -8.48 4.34 13.71
N GLY A 121 -8.17 3.09 14.04
CA GLY A 121 -8.84 1.89 13.53
C GLY A 121 -9.81 1.26 14.52
N SER A 122 -10.17 1.97 15.60
CA SER A 122 -10.99 1.47 16.72
C SER A 122 -12.36 0.90 16.30
N THR A 123 -12.86 1.27 15.12
CA THR A 123 -14.13 0.76 14.56
C THR A 123 -13.94 -0.19 13.38
N VAL A 124 -12.70 -0.47 12.98
CA VAL A 124 -12.38 -1.27 11.78
C VAL A 124 -11.94 -2.66 12.21
N LEU A 125 -12.78 -3.66 11.94
CA LEU A 125 -12.47 -5.07 12.19
C LEU A 125 -11.35 -5.57 11.27
N SER A 126 -11.52 -5.34 9.96
CA SER A 126 -10.61 -5.79 8.93
C SER A 126 -10.68 -4.89 7.69
N ALA A 127 -9.53 -4.57 7.11
CA ALA A 127 -9.44 -3.80 5.88
C ALA A 127 -8.06 -3.92 5.21
N VAL A 128 -8.02 -3.77 3.89
CA VAL A 128 -6.79 -3.47 3.13
C VAL A 128 -6.97 -2.09 2.53
N LEU A 129 -6.11 -1.16 2.95
CA LEU A 129 -6.18 0.25 2.63
C LEU A 129 -4.87 0.71 2.00
N GLU A 130 -4.94 1.69 1.09
CA GLU A 130 -3.78 2.39 0.58
C GLU A 130 -3.70 3.79 1.19
N ILE A 131 -2.57 4.12 1.80
CA ILE A 131 -2.22 5.46 2.28
C ILE A 131 -1.47 6.17 1.15
N ASN A 132 -2.17 7.11 0.54
CA ASN A 132 -1.70 7.88 -0.58
C ASN A 132 -1.05 9.18 -0.10
N ILE A 133 0.08 9.54 -0.70
CA ILE A 133 0.67 10.86 -0.53
C ILE A 133 0.69 11.65 -1.82
N SER A 134 0.34 12.93 -1.73
CA SER A 134 0.32 13.86 -2.86
C SER A 134 0.80 15.24 -2.44
N ASN A 135 0.97 16.15 -3.40
CA ASN A 135 1.39 17.54 -3.13
C ASN A 135 2.65 17.64 -2.26
N LEU A 136 3.61 16.73 -2.46
CA LEU A 136 4.88 16.71 -1.75
C LEU A 136 5.74 17.92 -2.14
N ILE A 137 6.18 18.67 -1.13
CA ILE A 137 7.16 19.74 -1.24
C ILE A 137 8.19 19.52 -0.16
N VAL A 138 9.47 19.54 -0.52
CA VAL A 138 10.60 19.43 0.41
C VAL A 138 11.50 20.63 0.20
N SER A 139 11.97 21.23 1.29
CA SER A 139 12.98 22.29 1.26
C SER A 139 14.27 21.82 1.92
N ASP A 140 15.38 22.40 1.49
CA ASP A 140 16.63 22.36 2.25
C ASP A 140 16.55 23.22 3.52
N ASP A 141 17.66 23.27 4.25
CA ASP A 141 17.86 24.04 5.48
C ASP A 141 17.82 25.57 5.28
N ASN A 142 17.96 26.03 4.03
CA ASN A 142 17.84 27.44 3.65
C ASN A 142 16.44 27.79 3.11
N GLY A 143 15.51 26.84 3.09
CA GLY A 143 14.15 27.02 2.57
C GLY A 143 14.05 26.96 1.03
N ILE A 144 15.10 26.53 0.33
CA ILE A 144 15.06 26.32 -1.11
C ILE A 144 14.41 24.96 -1.39
N ILE A 145 13.42 24.95 -2.29
CA ILE A 145 12.75 23.72 -2.70
C ILE A 145 13.74 22.81 -3.44
N VAL A 146 13.81 21.55 -3.00
CA VAL A 146 14.66 20.50 -3.61
C VAL A 146 13.82 19.50 -4.38
N SER A 147 14.45 18.79 -5.33
CA SER A 147 13.76 17.74 -6.09
C SER A 147 13.37 16.59 -5.16
N SER A 148 12.11 16.15 -5.23
CA SER A 148 11.61 15.12 -4.32
C SER A 148 10.60 14.17 -4.99
N GLN A 149 10.51 12.96 -4.46
CA GLN A 149 9.46 12.00 -4.83
C GLN A 149 8.85 11.35 -3.59
N GLY A 150 7.55 11.11 -3.66
CA GLY A 150 6.79 10.36 -2.66
C GLY A 150 6.46 8.95 -3.15
N SER A 151 6.31 8.02 -2.21
CA SER A 151 5.75 6.70 -2.44
C SER A 151 4.69 6.39 -1.38
N ASN A 152 3.57 5.86 -1.86
CA ASN A 152 2.44 5.43 -1.03
C ASN A 152 2.83 4.24 -0.14
N GLY A 153 1.98 3.94 0.84
CA GLY A 153 2.11 2.77 1.70
C GLY A 153 0.79 2.04 1.84
N ASN A 154 0.85 0.79 2.27
CA ASN A 154 -0.31 -0.08 2.49
C ASN A 154 -0.58 -0.23 3.98
N LEU A 155 -1.86 -0.20 4.36
CA LEU A 155 -2.32 -0.45 5.72
C LEU A 155 -3.28 -1.65 5.71
N THR A 156 -2.83 -2.74 6.31
CA THR A 156 -3.68 -3.91 6.58
C THR A 156 -4.15 -3.88 8.03
N ILE A 157 -5.45 -3.84 8.25
CA ILE A 157 -6.07 -3.92 9.57
C ILE A 157 -6.72 -5.29 9.71
N GLY A 158 -6.49 -5.95 10.83
CA GLY A 158 -7.10 -7.23 11.16
C GLY A 158 -6.72 -8.36 10.21
N ASP A 159 -7.56 -9.40 10.24
CA ASP A 159 -7.39 -10.55 9.38
C ASP A 159 -8.13 -10.37 8.06
N VAL A 160 -7.43 -10.61 6.95
CA VAL A 160 -7.97 -10.42 5.60
C VAL A 160 -8.23 -11.78 4.95
N ILE A 161 -9.37 -11.87 4.29
CA ILE A 161 -9.84 -13.06 3.59
C ILE A 161 -10.04 -12.72 2.12
N TYR A 162 -9.42 -13.50 1.24
CA TYR A 162 -9.61 -13.45 -0.22
C TYR A 162 -10.28 -14.73 -0.68
N LEU A 163 -11.43 -14.61 -1.33
CA LEU A 163 -12.14 -15.72 -1.98
C LEU A 163 -11.93 -15.65 -3.49
N SER A 164 -11.64 -16.80 -4.11
CA SER A 164 -11.49 -16.91 -5.56
C SER A 164 -12.14 -18.18 -6.08
N GLY A 165 -12.85 -18.11 -7.20
CA GLY A 165 -13.37 -19.27 -7.93
C GLY A 165 -12.42 -19.68 -9.07
N SER A 166 -12.36 -20.98 -9.37
CA SER A 166 -11.75 -21.47 -10.60
C SER A 166 -12.64 -21.17 -11.80
N THR A 167 -12.16 -21.53 -13.00
CA THR A 167 -12.94 -21.47 -14.23
C THR A 167 -13.04 -22.85 -14.83
N ALA A 168 -14.14 -23.11 -15.51
CA ALA A 168 -14.36 -24.36 -16.21
C ALA A 168 -15.34 -24.17 -17.36
N THR A 169 -15.36 -25.14 -18.28
CA THR A 169 -16.17 -25.14 -19.49
C THR A 169 -16.77 -26.52 -19.67
N ALA A 170 -18.01 -26.59 -20.13
CA ALA A 170 -18.72 -27.84 -20.38
C ALA A 170 -19.71 -27.67 -21.54
N ASP A 171 -20.08 -28.78 -22.19
CA ASP A 171 -21.12 -28.78 -23.21
C ASP A 171 -22.53 -28.77 -22.59
N VAL A 172 -23.55 -28.56 -23.42
CA VAL A 172 -24.95 -28.59 -22.96
C VAL A 172 -25.27 -29.98 -22.39
N LEU A 173 -25.91 -30.01 -21.22
CA LEU A 173 -26.24 -31.22 -20.43
C LEU A 173 -25.06 -31.85 -19.68
N GLU A 174 -23.86 -31.27 -19.71
CA GLU A 174 -22.74 -31.70 -18.88
C GLU A 174 -22.69 -30.94 -17.55
N THR A 175 -22.12 -31.58 -16.52
CA THR A 175 -21.86 -30.95 -15.22
C THR A 175 -20.44 -30.39 -15.21
N VAL A 176 -20.31 -29.19 -14.66
CA VAL A 176 -19.03 -28.50 -14.49
C VAL A 176 -18.74 -28.27 -13.01
N GLU A 177 -17.49 -28.41 -12.60
CA GLU A 177 -17.03 -28.12 -11.24
C GLU A 177 -16.33 -26.77 -11.19
N ILE A 178 -16.71 -25.94 -10.21
CA ILE A 178 -16.07 -24.66 -9.93
C ILE A 178 -15.54 -24.73 -8.50
N ASP A 179 -14.22 -24.70 -8.38
CA ASP A 179 -13.52 -24.75 -7.10
C ASP A 179 -13.45 -23.36 -6.48
N PHE A 180 -13.89 -23.24 -5.24
CA PHE A 180 -13.68 -22.02 -4.47
C PHE A 180 -12.52 -22.20 -3.51
N SER A 181 -11.55 -21.30 -3.59
CA SER A 181 -10.35 -21.25 -2.76
C SER A 181 -10.33 -19.97 -1.92
N ILE A 182 -9.77 -20.09 -0.71
CA ILE A 182 -9.59 -18.96 0.20
C ILE A 182 -8.13 -18.80 0.56
N THR A 183 -7.65 -17.56 0.51
CA THR A 183 -6.43 -17.12 1.19
C THR A 183 -6.83 -16.27 2.39
N ASN A 184 -6.34 -16.63 3.58
CA ASN A 184 -6.73 -15.98 4.83
C ASN A 184 -5.52 -15.80 5.75
N SER A 185 -5.40 -14.64 6.39
CA SER A 185 -4.38 -14.41 7.42
C SER A 185 -4.80 -14.91 8.81
N GLY A 186 -6.11 -14.98 9.05
CA GLY A 186 -6.71 -15.42 10.33
C GLY A 186 -7.57 -16.66 10.22
N ALA A 187 -8.03 -17.20 11.35
CA ALA A 187 -8.91 -18.36 11.37
C ALA A 187 -10.29 -18.01 10.76
N VAL A 188 -10.82 -18.91 9.92
CA VAL A 188 -12.14 -18.76 9.29
C VAL A 188 -13.08 -19.79 9.89
N GLY A 189 -14.16 -19.32 10.55
CA GLY A 189 -15.18 -20.19 11.13
C GLY A 189 -16.29 -20.61 10.15
N GLY A 190 -16.39 -19.92 9.01
CA GLY A 190 -17.40 -20.11 7.98
C GLY A 190 -17.39 -18.94 7.01
N LEU A 191 -18.13 -19.07 5.91
CA LEU A 191 -18.32 -18.02 4.90
C LEU A 191 -19.70 -18.17 4.26
N GLN A 192 -20.21 -17.09 3.70
CA GLN A 192 -21.41 -17.06 2.90
C GLN A 192 -21.19 -16.08 1.75
N PHE A 193 -21.60 -16.46 0.55
CA PHE A 193 -21.56 -15.61 -0.64
C PHE A 193 -22.69 -16.01 -1.58
N ASP A 194 -23.07 -15.09 -2.46
CA ASP A 194 -24.07 -15.33 -3.48
C ASP A 194 -23.40 -15.69 -4.81
N LEU A 195 -23.99 -16.63 -5.54
CA LEU A 195 -23.60 -16.97 -6.90
C LEU A 195 -24.67 -16.51 -7.87
N LYS A 196 -24.23 -15.81 -8.92
CA LYS A 196 -25.08 -15.42 -10.05
C LYS A 196 -24.49 -15.97 -11.32
N ASP A 197 -25.28 -16.74 -12.05
CA ASP A 197 -24.96 -17.10 -13.42
C ASP A 197 -25.57 -16.07 -14.38
N SER A 198 -24.81 -15.74 -15.43
CA SER A 198 -25.23 -14.75 -16.42
C SER A 198 -24.60 -15.09 -17.77
N PRO A 199 -25.40 -15.51 -18.76
CA PRO A 199 -26.86 -15.71 -18.71
C PRO A 199 -27.31 -16.82 -17.74
N ASN A 200 -28.57 -16.79 -17.32
CA ASN A 200 -29.16 -17.77 -16.40
C ASN A 200 -29.41 -19.12 -17.13
N TYR A 201 -28.38 -19.94 -17.23
CA TYR A 201 -28.35 -21.21 -17.98
C TYR A 201 -27.81 -22.38 -17.14
N LEU A 202 -27.36 -22.13 -15.92
CA LEU A 202 -26.74 -23.14 -15.06
C LEU A 202 -27.62 -23.41 -13.85
N ASP A 203 -27.89 -24.68 -13.60
CA ASP A 203 -28.51 -25.11 -12.35
C ASP A 203 -27.41 -25.56 -11.37
N LEU A 204 -27.43 -25.02 -10.15
CA LEU A 204 -26.58 -25.54 -9.07
C LEU A 204 -27.18 -26.86 -8.56
N VAL A 205 -26.53 -27.96 -8.89
CA VAL A 205 -27.03 -29.32 -8.58
C VAL A 205 -26.40 -29.95 -7.33
N SER A 206 -25.21 -29.49 -6.91
CA SER A 206 -24.50 -30.06 -5.76
C SER A 206 -23.44 -29.12 -5.20
N LEU A 207 -23.13 -29.26 -3.91
CA LEU A 207 -21.98 -28.66 -3.25
C LEU A 207 -21.20 -29.72 -2.47
N ALA A 208 -19.89 -29.52 -2.37
CA ALA A 208 -19.00 -30.38 -1.59
C ALA A 208 -17.95 -29.53 -0.86
N THR A 209 -17.53 -30.01 0.31
CA THR A 209 -16.36 -29.48 1.01
C THR A 209 -15.08 -30.12 0.45
N THR A 210 -13.94 -29.50 0.73
CA THR A 210 -12.61 -30.02 0.39
C THR A 210 -11.87 -30.46 1.66
N GLU A 211 -10.67 -31.01 1.52
CA GLU A 211 -9.83 -31.39 2.66
C GLU A 211 -9.59 -30.21 3.63
N ARG A 212 -9.46 -28.99 3.11
CA ARG A 212 -9.23 -27.77 3.92
C ARG A 212 -10.43 -27.43 4.81
N THR A 213 -11.65 -27.82 4.41
CA THR A 213 -12.90 -27.58 5.14
C THR A 213 -13.44 -28.87 5.77
N ALA A 214 -12.57 -29.82 6.10
CA ALA A 214 -12.95 -31.04 6.79
C ALA A 214 -13.69 -30.73 8.11
N GLY A 215 -14.89 -31.30 8.26
CA GLY A 215 -15.76 -31.08 9.41
C GLY A 215 -16.70 -29.87 9.29
N PHE A 216 -16.59 -29.06 8.24
CA PHE A 216 -17.55 -28.00 7.94
C PHE A 216 -18.78 -28.61 7.27
N SER A 217 -19.93 -27.95 7.45
CA SER A 217 -21.13 -28.23 6.67
C SER A 217 -21.26 -27.19 5.56
N VAL A 218 -21.76 -27.63 4.40
CA VAL A 218 -22.06 -26.77 3.27
C VAL A 218 -23.51 -27.01 2.88
N ASP A 219 -24.22 -25.93 2.58
CA ASP A 219 -25.58 -25.96 2.09
C ASP A 219 -25.80 -24.74 1.17
N PHE A 220 -26.84 -24.79 0.35
CA PHE A 220 -27.26 -23.66 -0.46
C PHE A 220 -28.77 -23.54 -0.50
N ASN A 221 -29.22 -22.33 -0.75
CA ASN A 221 -30.56 -22.04 -1.16
C ASN A 221 -30.51 -21.23 -2.45
N ASN A 222 -31.50 -21.43 -3.32
CA ASN A 222 -31.69 -20.48 -4.41
C ASN A 222 -32.28 -19.19 -3.82
N VAL A 223 -31.56 -18.10 -3.98
CA VAL A 223 -31.98 -16.76 -3.57
C VAL A 223 -32.46 -16.06 -4.84
N ASP A 224 -33.71 -16.33 -5.23
CA ASP A 224 -34.34 -15.70 -6.40
C ASP A 224 -34.30 -14.18 -6.27
N ASN A 225 -33.65 -13.52 -7.23
CA ASN A 225 -33.78 -12.10 -7.47
C ASN A 225 -33.51 -11.85 -8.95
N ASP A 226 -34.56 -11.47 -9.69
CA ASP A 226 -34.63 -11.14 -11.13
C ASP A 226 -33.29 -10.90 -11.88
#